data_AF-A0A9Q1FGU3-F1
#
_entry.id   AF-A0A9Q1FGU3-F1
#
_cell.length_a   1.000
_cell.length_b   1.000
_cell.length_c   1.000
_cell.angle_alpha   90.00
_cell.angle_beta   90.00
_cell.angle_gamma   90.00
#
_symmetry.space_group_name_H-M   'P 1'
#
loop_
_entity.id
_entity.type
_entity.pdbx_description
1 polymer ?
#
loop_
_entity_poly.entity_id
_entity_poly.type
_entity_poly.pdbx_seq_one_letter_code
_entity_poly.pdbx_strand_id
1 'polypeptide(L)' 'MRTWVKAALPDPASGPLHDLQPGDWVVIKDFRRKKWHQARWRGPFQILLTMPTAVRVEGHASWVHASHCKRAPPAPKEG' A
#
# COMPACT_ATOMS: atom_id res chain seq x y z
N MET A 1 -22.21 -19.31 -35.25
CA MET A 1 -22.02 -17.90 -34.82
C MET A 1 -21.53 -17.87 -33.38
N ARG A 2 -20.44 -17.16 -33.08
CA ARG A 2 -19.87 -17.00 -31.72
C ARG A 2 -19.86 -15.52 -31.37
N THR A 3 -20.77 -15.07 -30.52
CA THR A 3 -20.77 -13.72 -29.94
C THR A 3 -19.98 -13.74 -28.63
N TRP A 4 -18.85 -13.02 -28.59
CA TRP A 4 -18.08 -12.84 -27.37
C TRP A 4 -18.77 -11.83 -26.45
N VAL A 5 -19.13 -12.25 -25.23
CA VAL A 5 -19.67 -11.36 -24.20
C VAL A 5 -18.51 -10.53 -23.63
N LYS A 6 -18.44 -9.25 -24.02
CA LYS A 6 -17.44 -8.29 -23.52
C LYS A 6 -17.83 -7.59 -22.20
N ALA A 7 -18.90 -8.02 -21.55
CA ALA A 7 -19.57 -7.24 -20.50
C ALA A 7 -19.28 -7.67 -19.04
N ALA A 8 -18.18 -8.39 -18.78
CA ALA A 8 -17.90 -8.95 -17.44
C ALA A 8 -16.55 -8.58 -16.83
N LEU A 9 -15.72 -7.76 -17.50
CA LEU A 9 -14.48 -7.28 -16.90
C LEU A 9 -14.78 -6.03 -16.06
N PRO A 10 -14.42 -5.99 -14.77
CA PRO A 10 -14.51 -4.76 -14.00
C PRO A 10 -13.71 -3.68 -14.73
N ASP A 11 -14.23 -2.45 -14.73
CA ASP A 11 -13.50 -1.29 -15.26
C ASP A 11 -12.10 -1.29 -14.61
N PRO A 12 -11.02 -1.37 -15.40
CA PRO A 12 -9.67 -1.49 -14.85
C PRO A 12 -9.33 -0.18 -14.14
N ALA A 13 -9.67 -0.11 -12.85
CA ALA A 13 -9.41 0.97 -11.91
C ALA A 13 -8.98 2.28 -12.60
N SER A 14 -9.95 3.04 -13.13
CA SER A 14 -9.75 4.29 -13.89
C SER A 14 -9.02 5.43 -13.14
N GLY A 15 -8.43 5.17 -11.98
CA GLY A 15 -7.63 6.14 -11.24
C GLY A 15 -6.78 5.51 -10.13
N PRO A 16 -5.83 6.27 -9.55
CA PRO A 16 -5.09 5.84 -8.38
C PRO A 16 -6.07 5.51 -7.26
N LEU A 17 -5.99 4.29 -6.73
CA LEU A 17 -6.83 3.85 -5.61
C LEU A 17 -6.45 4.55 -4.30
N HIS A 18 -5.38 5.35 -4.32
CA HIS A 18 -4.79 6.02 -3.18
C HIS A 18 -3.96 7.22 -3.62
N ASP A 19 -3.77 8.15 -2.68
CA ASP A 19 -3.07 9.43 -2.86
C ASP A 19 -1.62 9.41 -2.31
N LEU A 20 -1.04 8.22 -2.11
CA LEU A 20 0.29 8.11 -1.52
C LEU A 20 1.36 8.54 -2.53
N GLN A 21 2.34 9.32 -2.12
CA GLN A 21 3.43 9.75 -2.99
C GLN A 21 4.78 9.21 -2.52
N PRO A 22 5.78 9.07 -3.41
CA PRO A 22 7.14 8.80 -2.98
C PRO A 22 7.61 9.90 -2.02
N GLY A 23 8.20 9.51 -0.89
CA GLY A 23 8.59 10.43 0.20
C GLY A 23 7.59 10.56 1.34
N ASP A 24 6.34 10.11 1.18
CA ASP A 24 5.42 9.94 2.32
C ASP A 24 5.93 8.84 3.27
N TRP A 25 5.57 8.99 4.55
CA TRP A 25 5.80 7.97 5.55
C TRP A 25 4.52 7.16 5.77
N VAL A 26 4.64 5.84 5.72
CA VAL A 26 3.51 4.93 5.91
C VAL A 26 3.84 3.82 6.87
N VAL A 27 2.85 3.43 7.68
CA VAL A 27 2.90 2.21 8.47
C VAL A 27 2.26 1.07 7.69
N ILE A 28 2.85 -0.12 7.74
CA ILE A 28 2.35 -1.30 7.03
C ILE A 28 1.66 -2.25 8.01
N LYS A 29 0.50 -2.74 7.60
CA LYS A 29 -0.25 -3.73 8.36
C LYS A 29 0.43 -5.10 8.31
N ASP A 30 0.73 -5.65 9.48
CA ASP A 30 1.27 -7.00 9.62
C ASP A 30 0.15 -8.04 9.72
N PHE A 31 0.10 -8.93 8.74
CA PHE A 31 -0.85 -10.05 8.67
C PHE A 31 -0.36 -11.30 9.40
N ARG A 32 0.94 -11.42 9.68
CA ARG A 32 1.54 -12.63 10.29
C ARG A 32 1.53 -12.59 11.81
N ARG A 33 0.72 -11.72 12.42
CA ARG A 33 0.57 -11.65 13.88
C ARG A 33 0.17 -13.01 14.43
N LYS A 34 1.01 -13.57 15.31
CA LYS A 34 0.74 -14.83 16.03
C LYS A 34 -0.03 -14.63 17.33
N LYS A 35 -0.01 -13.40 17.89
CA LYS A 35 -0.65 -13.05 19.17
C LYS A 35 -1.49 -11.79 19.01
N TRP A 36 -2.64 -11.74 19.66
CA TRP A 36 -3.59 -10.64 19.55
C TRP A 36 -3.04 -9.30 20.11
N HIS A 37 -2.15 -9.37 21.10
CA HIS A 37 -1.50 -8.23 21.77
C HIS A 37 -0.28 -7.61 21.06
N GLN A 38 0.23 -8.16 19.96
CA GLN A 38 1.41 -7.59 19.29
C GLN A 38 1.11 -6.22 18.67
N ALA A 39 2.03 -5.51 18.01
CA ALA A 39 1.67 -4.32 17.22
C ALA A 39 1.09 -4.74 15.85
N ARG A 40 0.04 -4.08 15.33
CA ARG A 40 -0.61 -4.46 14.04
C ARG A 40 0.06 -3.76 12.87
N TRP A 41 0.67 -2.63 13.18
CA TRP A 41 1.31 -1.73 12.25
C TRP A 41 2.81 -1.79 12.53
N ARG A 42 3.59 -2.00 11.49
CA ARG A 42 5.05 -2.00 11.54
C ARG A 42 5.54 -0.69 10.98
N GLY A 43 6.41 -0.04 11.76
CA GLY A 43 7.28 1.09 11.40
C GLY A 43 6.56 2.29 10.80
N PRO A 44 7.15 3.47 10.81
CA PRO A 44 7.01 4.38 9.69
C PRO A 44 8.06 3.98 8.65
N PHE A 45 7.63 3.61 7.45
CA PHE A 45 8.49 3.34 6.30
C PHE A 45 8.29 4.43 5.25
N GLN A 46 9.38 4.90 4.65
CA GLN A 46 9.28 5.87 3.57
C GLN A 46 8.91 5.18 2.26
N ILE A 47 7.96 5.75 1.51
CA ILE A 47 7.60 5.28 0.18
C ILE A 47 8.70 5.64 -0.81
N LEU A 48 9.19 4.65 -1.53
CA LEU A 48 10.17 4.82 -2.61
C LEU A 48 9.49 4.89 -3.97
N LEU A 49 8.48 4.04 -4.22
CA LEU A 49 7.72 4.02 -5.46
C LEU A 49 6.23 3.84 -5.20
N THR A 50 5.42 4.49 -6.03
CA THR A 50 3.95 4.38 -6.01
C THR A 50 3.44 3.82 -7.33
N MET A 51 2.52 2.86 -7.27
CA MET A 51 1.71 2.35 -8.38
C MET A 51 0.24 2.67 -8.10
N PRO A 52 -0.72 2.51 -9.03
CA PRO A 52 -2.12 2.87 -8.79
C PRO A 52 -2.77 2.13 -7.60
N THR A 53 -2.34 0.91 -7.29
CA THR A 53 -2.95 0.06 -6.23
C THR A 53 -1.96 -0.40 -5.15
N ALA A 54 -0.65 -0.22 -5.37
CA ALA A 54 0.39 -0.71 -4.45
C ALA A 54 1.55 0.27 -4.33
N VAL A 55 2.30 0.17 -3.25
CA VAL A 55 3.49 0.98 -2.98
C VAL A 55 4.67 0.10 -2.62
N ARG A 56 5.87 0.58 -2.94
CA ARG A 56 7.13 0.00 -2.47
C ARG A 56 7.73 0.93 -1.44
N VAL A 57 8.04 0.39 -0.28
CA VAL A 57 8.63 1.15 0.83
C VAL A 57 10.08 0.75 1.07
N GLU A 58 10.82 1.61 1.74
CA GLU A 58 12.17 1.34 2.18
C GLU A 58 12.23 0.13 3.13
N GLY A 59 13.25 -0.73 2.95
CA GLY A 59 13.43 -1.93 3.75
C GLY A 59 12.51 -3.11 3.39
N HIS A 60 11.63 -2.97 2.38
CA HIS A 60 10.77 -4.04 1.89
C HIS A 60 11.04 -4.36 0.41
N ALA A 61 11.35 -5.62 0.11
CA ALA A 61 11.56 -6.07 -1.26
C ALA A 61 10.25 -6.20 -2.07
N SER A 62 9.14 -6.44 -1.37
CA SER A 62 7.82 -6.70 -1.97
C SER A 62 6.95 -5.46 -2.08
N TRP A 63 6.07 -5.44 -3.07
CA TRP A 63 5.00 -4.44 -3.18
C TRP A 63 3.92 -4.66 -2.13
N VAL A 64 3.43 -3.58 -1.53
CA VAL A 64 2.38 -3.58 -0.52
C VAL A 64 1.15 -2.89 -1.08
N HIS A 65 0.00 -3.56 -1.06
CA HIS A 65 -1.26 -2.97 -1.50
C HIS A 65 -1.61 -1.74 -0.64
N ALA A 66 -2.08 -0.66 -1.26
CA ALA A 66 -2.31 0.61 -0.57
C ALA A 66 -3.33 0.51 0.58
N SER A 67 -4.31 -0.38 0.48
CA SER A 67 -5.26 -0.65 1.59
C SER A 67 -4.61 -1.21 2.85
N HIS A 68 -3.37 -1.71 2.75
CA HIS A 68 -2.58 -2.22 3.88
C HIS A 68 -1.58 -1.20 4.42
N CYS A 69 -1.53 -0.02 3.80
CA CYS A 69 -0.72 1.10 4.22
C CYS A 69 -1.59 2.14 4.93
N LYS A 70 -1.03 2.81 5.94
CA LYS A 70 -1.66 3.97 6.56
C LYS A 70 -0.63 5.09 6.65
N ARG A 71 -0.99 6.31 6.22
CA ARG A 71 -0.12 7.49 6.38
C ARG A 71 0.28 7.65 7.85
N ALA A 72 1.56 7.86 8.07
CA ALA A 72 2.16 8.12 9.36
C ALA A 72 2.75 9.54 9.35
N PRO A 73 2.75 10.25 10.49
CA PRO A 73 3.51 11.49 10.59
C PRO A 73 4.98 11.21 10.27
N PRO A 74 5.68 12.14 9.59
CA PRO A 74 7.12 12.00 9.42
C PRO A 74 7.77 11.89 10.78
N ALA A 75 8.74 10.98 10.93
CA ALA A 75 9.53 10.91 12.15
C ALA A 75 10.14 12.30 12.43
N PRO A 76 10.17 12.78 13.69
CA PRO A 76 10.89 13.99 14.03
C PRO A 76 12.33 13.79 13.57
N LYS A 77 12.74 14.61 12.60
CA LYS A 77 14.14 14.74 12.26
C LYS A 77 14.74 15.41 13.48
N GLU A 78 15.38 14.62 14.34
CA GLU A 78 16.20 15.16 15.42
C GLU A 78 17.20 16.10 14.76
N GLY A 79 17.09 17.38 15.11
CA GLY A 79 17.96 18.46 14.69
C GLY A 79 18.55 19.11 15.92
#